data_AF-A0A9D5UW64-F1
#
_entry.id   AF-A0A9D5UW64-F1
#
_cell.length_a   1.000
_cell.length_b   1.000
_cell.length_c   1.000
_cell.angle_alpha   90.00
_cell.angle_beta   90.00
_cell.angle_gamma   90.00
#
_symmetry.space_group_name_H-M   'P 1'
#
loop_
_entity.id
_entity.type
_entity.pdbx_description
1 polymer ?
#
loop_
_entity_poly.entity_id
_entity_poly.type
_entity_poly.pdbx_seq_one_letter_code
_entity_poly.pdbx_strand_id
1 'polypeptide(L)'
;MALVLPLKSIAGIGNARTLGEFAPGDQIDPGYVDITGAASSILTSNLTQGVVLVSDSNGKVTDSPVTGGELGMLSGVTAAIQTQLDGKATREVQQNSRSAAYTLVLSDAGKHILHPFADNSARTFTIPANSSVPFPIGTTVWFVNERNTVTISIASDTLTLSPGGSTGNRTLAANGMAMALKITATKWMISGYGLS
;
A
#
# COMPACT_ATOMS: atom_id res chain seq x y z
N MET A 1 63.33 -33.58 63.52
CA MET A 1 62.74 -34.33 62.41
C MET A 1 61.26 -33.95 62.35
N ALA A 2 60.79 -33.48 61.18
CA ALA A 2 59.56 -32.69 61.07
C ALA A 2 58.29 -33.44 61.51
N LEU A 3 57.51 -32.79 62.37
CA LEU A 3 56.16 -33.23 62.74
C LEU A 3 55.23 -32.93 61.56
N VAL A 4 54.82 -33.97 60.84
CA VAL A 4 53.79 -33.87 59.80
C VAL A 4 52.44 -33.72 60.50
N LEU A 5 51.77 -32.57 60.33
CA LEU A 5 50.38 -32.40 60.73
C LEU A 5 49.46 -33.04 59.68
N PRO A 6 48.43 -33.81 60.05
CA PRO A 6 47.52 -34.44 59.09
C PRO A 6 46.71 -33.36 58.37
N LEU A 7 46.55 -33.50 57.05
CA LEU A 7 45.57 -32.71 56.30
C LEU A 7 44.17 -33.06 56.83
N LYS A 8 43.45 -32.06 57.34
CA LYS A 8 42.00 -32.17 57.55
C LYS A 8 41.36 -32.37 56.18
N SER A 9 40.80 -33.55 55.91
CA SER A 9 39.84 -33.69 54.83
C SER A 9 38.72 -32.66 55.08
N ILE A 10 38.48 -31.76 54.14
CA ILE A 10 37.26 -30.96 54.12
C ILE A 10 36.12 -31.94 53.86
N ALA A 11 35.51 -32.44 54.93
CA ALA A 11 34.32 -33.26 54.86
C ALA A 11 33.17 -32.37 54.36
N GLY A 12 32.71 -32.58 53.13
CA GLY A 12 31.49 -31.93 52.63
C GLY A 12 31.42 -31.67 51.13
N ILE A 13 32.54 -31.71 50.40
CA ILE A 13 32.52 -31.63 48.94
C ILE A 13 32.91 -33.00 48.39
N GLY A 14 31.90 -33.80 48.03
CA GLY A 14 32.12 -34.94 47.16
C GLY A 14 32.79 -34.45 45.88
N ASN A 15 33.88 -35.11 45.49
CA ASN A 15 34.75 -34.86 44.33
C ASN A 15 34.29 -33.68 43.44
N ALA A 16 34.81 -32.48 43.70
CA ALA A 16 34.69 -31.39 42.74
C ALA A 16 35.43 -31.82 41.45
N ARG A 17 34.68 -32.08 40.37
CA ARG A 17 35.28 -32.36 39.05
C ARG A 17 36.16 -31.18 38.68
N THR A 18 37.41 -31.45 38.34
CA THR A 18 38.34 -30.41 37.88
C THR A 18 38.00 -30.02 36.44
N LEU A 19 38.34 -28.80 36.01
CA LEU A 19 37.94 -28.15 34.76
C LEU A 19 38.25 -28.93 33.44
N GLY A 20 38.88 -30.10 33.51
CA GLY A 20 39.14 -30.99 32.36
C GLY A 20 38.23 -32.23 32.29
N GLU A 21 37.28 -32.40 33.21
CA GLU A 21 36.43 -33.60 33.32
C GLU A 21 35.01 -33.42 32.74
N PHE A 22 34.70 -32.27 32.15
CA PHE A 22 33.41 -32.06 31.48
C PHE A 22 33.34 -32.91 30.20
N ALA A 23 32.63 -34.04 30.30
CA ALA A 23 32.37 -34.86 29.13
C ALA A 23 31.33 -34.18 28.22
N PRO A 24 31.37 -34.38 26.89
CA PRO A 24 30.27 -33.99 26.01
C PRO A 24 28.95 -34.63 26.51
N GLY A 25 28.02 -33.80 26.99
CA GLY A 25 26.76 -34.26 27.58
C GLY A 25 26.64 -34.08 29.09
N ASP A 26 27.71 -33.67 29.80
CA ASP A 26 27.58 -33.19 31.18
C ASP A 26 26.71 -31.92 31.17
N GLN A 27 25.49 -32.08 31.67
CA GLN A 27 24.59 -30.95 31.92
C GLN A 27 25.11 -30.20 33.15
N ILE A 28 25.16 -28.87 33.04
CA ILE A 28 25.31 -27.98 34.20
C ILE A 28 24.17 -28.34 35.15
N ASP A 29 24.46 -28.55 36.44
CA ASP A 29 23.45 -28.88 37.45
C ASP A 29 22.23 -27.94 37.30
N PRO A 30 21.02 -28.45 37.03
CA PRO A 30 19.83 -27.63 36.77
C PRO A 30 19.47 -26.67 37.92
N GLY A 31 20.09 -26.81 39.09
CA GLY A 31 19.97 -25.88 40.21
C GLY A 31 20.80 -24.59 40.11
N TYR A 32 21.64 -24.37 39.09
CA TYR A 32 22.55 -23.21 39.01
C TYR A 32 22.63 -22.56 37.62
N VAL A 33 21.48 -22.32 36.99
CA VAL A 33 21.40 -21.34 35.89
C VAL A 33 20.31 -20.34 36.24
N ASP A 34 20.71 -19.17 36.74
CA ASP A 34 19.80 -18.03 36.96
C ASP A 34 19.39 -17.46 35.59
N ILE A 35 18.47 -18.15 34.92
CA ILE A 35 17.95 -17.68 33.64
C ILE A 35 16.91 -16.61 33.92
N THR A 36 17.34 -15.37 33.74
CA THR A 36 16.52 -14.17 33.97
C THR A 36 16.10 -13.51 32.64
N GLY A 37 15.24 -12.49 32.73
CA GLY A 37 14.80 -11.72 31.56
C GLY A 37 13.94 -12.52 30.56
N ALA A 38 13.94 -12.11 29.29
CA ALA A 38 13.09 -12.67 28.24
C ALA A 38 13.29 -14.18 28.01
N ALA A 39 14.49 -14.69 28.28
CA ALA A 39 14.81 -16.11 28.12
C ALA A 39 13.96 -17.01 29.02
N SER A 40 13.57 -16.55 30.21
CA SER A 40 12.85 -17.40 31.18
C SER A 40 11.45 -17.84 30.72
N SER A 41 10.83 -17.16 29.74
CA SER A 41 9.53 -17.57 29.19
C SER A 41 9.67 -18.61 28.07
N ILE A 42 10.81 -18.63 27.37
CA ILE A 42 11.11 -19.59 26.30
C ILE A 42 11.44 -20.97 26.88
N LEU A 43 11.94 -21.03 28.11
CA LEU A 43 12.36 -22.26 28.77
C LEU A 43 11.22 -23.08 29.36
N THR A 44 10.10 -22.44 29.68
CA THR A 44 9.02 -23.05 30.47
C THR A 44 7.79 -23.38 29.64
N SER A 45 7.58 -22.70 28.51
CA SER A 45 6.42 -22.88 27.64
C SER A 45 6.78 -22.74 26.17
N ASN A 46 6.13 -23.54 25.32
CA ASN A 46 6.15 -23.31 23.88
C ASN A 46 5.23 -22.13 23.54
N LEU A 47 5.64 -21.34 22.56
CA LEU A 47 4.81 -20.31 21.93
C LEU A 47 3.81 -20.95 20.97
N THR A 48 2.72 -20.24 20.66
CA THR A 48 1.77 -20.73 19.66
C THR A 48 2.46 -20.82 18.29
N GLN A 49 2.26 -21.92 17.57
CA GLN A 49 2.91 -22.10 16.27
C GLN A 49 2.46 -21.03 15.25
N GLY A 50 3.41 -20.45 14.52
CA GLY A 50 3.13 -19.54 13.40
C GLY A 50 2.66 -18.14 13.79
N VAL A 51 2.90 -17.72 15.03
CA VAL A 51 2.54 -16.37 15.52
C VAL A 51 3.72 -15.40 15.45
N VAL A 52 3.40 -14.12 15.51
CA VAL A 52 4.38 -13.06 15.70
C VAL A 52 4.79 -13.02 17.16
N LEU A 53 6.06 -12.81 17.44
CA LEU A 53 6.58 -12.72 18.80
C LEU A 53 6.63 -11.25 19.24
N VAL A 54 6.17 -10.98 20.45
CA VAL A 54 6.26 -9.66 21.09
C VAL A 54 6.84 -9.78 22.49
N SER A 55 7.35 -8.67 23.02
CA SER A 55 7.64 -8.55 24.44
C SER A 55 6.38 -8.10 25.18
N ASP A 56 6.04 -8.78 26.27
CA ASP A 56 5.00 -8.31 27.18
C ASP A 56 5.50 -7.15 28.07
N SER A 57 4.61 -6.66 28.93
CA SER A 57 4.90 -5.59 29.90
C SER A 57 5.94 -5.98 30.97
N ASN A 58 6.25 -7.27 31.10
CA ASN A 58 7.28 -7.81 31.99
C ASN A 58 8.60 -8.11 31.26
N GLY A 59 8.71 -7.77 29.97
CA GLY A 59 9.91 -8.02 29.17
C GLY A 59 10.07 -9.47 28.71
N LYS A 60 9.00 -10.29 28.75
CA LYS A 60 9.02 -11.70 28.35
C LYS A 60 8.55 -11.88 26.91
N VAL A 61 9.10 -12.90 26.22
CA VAL A 61 8.63 -13.28 24.88
C VAL A 61 7.28 -13.97 25.01
N THR A 62 6.28 -13.47 24.29
CA THR A 62 4.92 -14.00 24.25
C THR A 62 4.31 -13.89 22.84
N ASP A 63 3.14 -14.49 22.67
CA ASP A 63 2.36 -14.43 21.43
C ASP A 63 1.78 -13.03 21.21
N SER A 64 1.91 -12.51 19.99
CA SER A 64 1.28 -11.26 19.58
C SER A 64 -0.22 -11.45 19.31
N PRO A 65 -1.06 -10.43 19.54
CA PRO A 65 -2.41 -10.41 18.96
C PRO A 65 -2.39 -10.31 17.42
N VAL A 66 -1.28 -9.87 16.81
CA VAL A 66 -1.10 -9.88 15.36
C VAL A 66 -0.78 -11.30 14.89
N THR A 67 -1.57 -11.79 13.94
CA THR A 67 -1.42 -13.10 13.32
C THR A 67 -0.35 -13.09 12.23
N GLY A 68 0.23 -14.26 11.92
CA GLY A 68 1.12 -14.42 10.76
C GLY A 68 0.45 -14.07 9.43
N GLY A 69 -0.88 -14.19 9.33
CA GLY A 69 -1.65 -13.78 8.15
C GLY A 69 -1.67 -12.27 7.95
N GLU A 70 -1.86 -11.50 9.02
CA GLU A 70 -1.84 -10.03 8.98
C GLU A 70 -0.45 -9.49 8.62
N LEU A 71 0.63 -10.05 9.18
CA LEU A 71 1.99 -9.72 8.71
C LEU A 71 2.25 -10.21 7.28
N GLY A 72 1.65 -11.33 6.88
CA GLY A 72 1.72 -11.83 5.52
C GLY A 72 1.22 -10.83 4.49
N MET A 73 0.27 -9.96 4.85
CA MET A 73 -0.18 -8.85 3.99
C MET A 73 0.91 -7.81 3.71
N LEU A 74 1.94 -7.71 4.57
CA LEU A 74 3.11 -6.86 4.37
C LEU A 74 4.23 -7.58 3.60
N SER A 75 4.10 -8.87 3.35
CA SER A 75 5.08 -9.62 2.55
C SER A 75 5.15 -9.07 1.12
N GLY A 76 6.37 -8.84 0.61
CA GLY A 76 6.59 -8.29 -0.72
C GLY A 76 6.49 -6.76 -0.83
N VAL A 77 6.22 -6.04 0.27
CA VAL A 77 6.35 -4.59 0.35
C VAL A 77 7.84 -4.22 0.33
N THR A 78 8.32 -3.62 -0.77
CA THR A 78 9.75 -3.28 -0.98
C THR A 78 10.13 -1.83 -0.65
N ALA A 79 9.13 -0.97 -0.36
CA ALA A 79 9.30 0.43 0.00
C ALA A 79 8.58 0.73 1.33
N ALA A 80 8.86 1.88 1.95
CA ALA A 80 8.16 2.27 3.18
C ALA A 80 6.63 2.28 2.96
N ILE A 81 5.88 1.61 3.85
CA ILE A 81 4.41 1.48 3.76
C ILE A 81 3.75 2.85 3.68
N GLN A 82 4.29 3.85 4.40
CA GLN A 82 3.81 5.22 4.36
C GLN A 82 3.85 5.79 2.93
N THR A 83 4.97 5.63 2.21
CA THR A 83 5.10 6.11 0.84
C THR A 83 4.10 5.43 -0.10
N GLN A 84 3.83 4.14 0.10
CA GLN A 84 2.82 3.42 -0.67
C GLN A 84 1.40 3.92 -0.39
N LEU A 85 1.10 4.20 0.88
CA LEU A 85 -0.18 4.76 1.30
C LEU A 85 -0.37 6.19 0.74
N ASP A 86 0.66 7.03 0.84
CA ASP A 86 0.65 8.40 0.30
C ASP A 86 0.41 8.39 -1.21
N GLY A 87 1.03 7.45 -1.93
CA GLY A 87 0.81 7.26 -3.36
C GLY A 87 -0.64 6.87 -3.72
N LYS A 88 -1.32 6.10 -2.86
CA LYS A 88 -2.75 5.78 -3.03
C LYS A 88 -3.67 6.91 -2.58
N ALA A 89 -3.22 7.75 -1.65
CA ALA A 89 -3.96 8.85 -1.07
C ALA A 89 -3.92 10.13 -1.92
N THR A 90 -3.78 10.04 -3.25
CA THR A 90 -3.94 11.21 -4.12
C THR A 90 -5.40 11.67 -4.03
N ARG A 91 -5.66 12.66 -3.15
CA ARG A 91 -6.99 13.23 -2.89
C ARG A 91 -7.42 14.27 -3.92
N GLU A 92 -6.53 14.59 -4.86
CA GLU A 92 -6.72 15.61 -5.88
C GLU A 92 -7.12 14.98 -7.21
N VAL A 93 -7.92 15.71 -7.99
CA VAL A 93 -8.15 15.41 -9.41
C VAL A 93 -6.83 15.65 -10.14
N GLN A 94 -6.15 14.57 -10.54
CA GLN A 94 -4.84 14.66 -11.18
C GLN A 94 -4.95 15.32 -12.56
N GLN A 95 -4.05 16.25 -12.85
CA GLN A 95 -3.99 16.91 -14.14
C GLN A 95 -3.27 16.06 -15.20
N ASN A 96 -3.88 15.96 -16.37
CA ASN A 96 -3.27 15.45 -17.59
C ASN A 96 -3.32 16.55 -18.67
N SER A 97 -2.26 17.35 -18.78
CA SER A 97 -2.18 18.47 -19.73
C SER A 97 -1.83 18.00 -21.15
N ARG A 98 -2.59 18.45 -22.15
CA ARG A 98 -2.48 18.02 -23.55
C ARG A 98 -2.52 19.21 -24.51
N SER A 99 -1.40 19.46 -25.18
CA SER A 99 -1.25 20.46 -26.26
C SER A 99 -1.33 19.84 -27.67
N ALA A 100 -2.15 18.79 -27.81
CA ALA A 100 -2.37 18.07 -29.06
C ALA A 100 -3.73 17.37 -28.99
N ALA A 101 -4.28 16.96 -30.15
CA ALA A 101 -5.45 16.09 -30.14
C ALA A 101 -5.17 14.82 -29.34
N TYR A 102 -6.14 14.36 -28.56
CA TYR A 102 -5.93 13.30 -27.57
C TYR A 102 -7.10 12.33 -27.54
N THR A 103 -6.82 11.05 -27.36
CA THR A 103 -7.84 10.02 -27.09
C THR A 103 -7.63 9.53 -25.67
N LEU A 104 -8.69 9.52 -24.87
CA LEU A 104 -8.61 9.09 -23.48
C LEU A 104 -8.18 7.63 -23.37
N VAL A 105 -7.49 7.31 -22.29
CA VAL A 105 -7.07 5.96 -21.91
C VAL A 105 -7.58 5.63 -20.51
N LEU A 106 -7.57 4.35 -20.11
CA LEU A 106 -8.07 3.92 -18.79
C LEU A 106 -7.44 4.68 -17.62
N SER A 107 -6.18 5.10 -17.74
CA SER A 107 -5.47 5.85 -16.70
C SER A 107 -5.93 7.31 -16.56
N ASP A 108 -6.85 7.78 -17.39
CA ASP A 108 -7.50 9.10 -17.25
C ASP A 108 -8.73 9.06 -16.33
N ALA A 109 -9.15 7.88 -15.88
CA ALA A 109 -10.26 7.77 -14.93
C ALA A 109 -9.99 8.60 -13.67
N GLY A 110 -10.93 9.50 -13.34
CA GLY A 110 -10.85 10.39 -12.19
C GLY A 110 -9.93 11.61 -12.37
N LYS A 111 -9.36 11.82 -13.56
CA LYS A 111 -8.46 12.94 -13.86
C LYS A 111 -9.17 14.09 -14.58
N HIS A 112 -8.48 15.23 -14.71
CA HIS A 112 -8.85 16.24 -15.69
C HIS A 112 -7.88 16.29 -16.86
N ILE A 113 -8.42 16.38 -18.07
CA ILE A 113 -7.68 16.66 -19.29
C ILE A 113 -7.68 18.17 -19.48
N LEU A 114 -6.50 18.78 -19.41
CA LEU A 114 -6.33 20.22 -19.61
C LEU A 114 -5.90 20.50 -21.06
N HIS A 115 -6.61 21.39 -21.74
CA HIS A 115 -6.09 22.13 -22.89
C HIS A 115 -5.46 23.45 -22.38
N PRO A 116 -4.12 23.58 -22.41
CA PRO A 116 -3.43 24.66 -21.69
C PRO A 116 -3.42 25.98 -22.47
N PHE A 117 -3.35 27.09 -21.75
CA PHE A 117 -3.34 28.46 -22.31
C PHE A 117 -2.26 28.71 -23.39
N ALA A 118 -1.13 28.01 -23.32
CA ALA A 118 -0.06 28.12 -24.30
C ALA A 118 -0.45 27.55 -25.69
N ASP A 119 -1.45 26.68 -25.77
CA ASP A 119 -1.97 26.13 -27.01
C ASP A 119 -3.19 26.93 -27.48
N ASN A 120 -3.05 27.64 -28.60
CA ASN A 120 -4.14 28.40 -29.21
C ASN A 120 -4.77 27.69 -30.40
N SER A 121 -4.54 26.38 -30.57
CA SER A 121 -5.14 25.60 -31.64
C SER A 121 -6.51 25.09 -31.20
N ALA A 122 -7.44 24.93 -32.14
CA ALA A 122 -8.62 24.11 -31.85
C ALA A 122 -8.17 22.65 -31.64
N ARG A 123 -8.71 21.97 -30.63
CA ARG A 123 -8.35 20.59 -30.29
C ARG A 123 -9.55 19.68 -30.25
N THR A 124 -9.29 18.39 -30.48
CA THR A 124 -10.28 17.34 -30.28
C THR A 124 -9.78 16.39 -29.21
N PHE A 125 -10.55 16.26 -28.13
CA PHE A 125 -10.35 15.27 -27.09
C PHE A 125 -11.43 14.21 -27.21
N THR A 126 -11.01 12.97 -27.47
CA THR A 126 -11.89 11.87 -27.85
C THR A 126 -12.12 10.92 -26.68
N ILE A 127 -13.37 10.75 -26.29
CA ILE A 127 -13.81 9.63 -25.48
C ILE A 127 -13.88 8.39 -26.41
N PRO A 128 -13.03 7.37 -26.20
CA PRO A 128 -12.98 6.18 -27.06
C PRO A 128 -14.25 5.32 -26.95
N ALA A 129 -14.40 4.40 -27.89
CA ALA A 129 -15.46 3.39 -27.85
C ALA A 129 -15.23 2.41 -26.71
N ASN A 130 -16.30 1.93 -26.08
CA ASN A 130 -16.17 0.91 -25.03
C ASN A 130 -15.53 -0.39 -25.54
N SER A 131 -15.65 -0.67 -26.85
CA SER A 131 -15.02 -1.84 -27.47
C SER A 131 -13.49 -1.75 -27.53
N SER A 132 -12.90 -0.55 -27.51
CA SER A 132 -11.45 -0.36 -27.53
C SER A 132 -10.87 -0.02 -26.16
N VAL A 133 -11.57 0.80 -25.37
CA VAL A 133 -11.16 1.22 -24.03
C VAL A 133 -12.36 1.13 -23.09
N PRO A 134 -12.56 -0.02 -22.42
CA PRO A 134 -13.74 -0.27 -21.59
C PRO A 134 -13.60 0.40 -20.21
N PHE A 135 -13.89 1.70 -20.14
CA PHE A 135 -13.95 2.41 -18.86
C PHE A 135 -15.01 1.78 -17.93
N PRO A 136 -14.70 1.53 -16.64
CA PRO A 136 -15.68 1.07 -15.68
C PRO A 136 -16.88 2.02 -15.57
N ILE A 137 -18.06 1.47 -15.33
CA ILE A 137 -19.26 2.26 -15.02
C ILE A 137 -19.00 3.06 -13.74
N GLY A 138 -19.37 4.34 -13.73
CA GLY A 138 -19.04 5.27 -12.65
C GLY A 138 -17.77 6.10 -12.88
N THR A 139 -17.00 5.83 -13.96
CA THR A 139 -15.83 6.64 -14.30
C THR A 139 -16.24 8.08 -14.59
N THR A 140 -15.56 9.03 -13.96
CA THR A 140 -15.63 10.46 -14.29
C THR A 140 -14.34 10.90 -14.98
N VAL A 141 -14.46 11.80 -15.95
CA VAL A 141 -13.32 12.51 -16.55
C VAL A 141 -13.71 13.97 -16.69
N TRP A 142 -12.84 14.85 -16.20
CA TRP A 142 -13.01 16.28 -16.34
C TRP A 142 -12.29 16.78 -17.59
N PHE A 143 -12.86 17.77 -18.26
CA PHE A 143 -12.27 18.50 -19.37
C PHE A 143 -12.20 19.97 -18.96
N VAL A 144 -11.02 20.56 -19.07
CA VAL A 144 -10.77 21.97 -18.78
C VAL A 144 -10.13 22.59 -20.00
N ASN A 145 -10.69 23.70 -20.48
CA ASN A 145 -10.19 24.41 -21.65
C ASN A 145 -9.82 25.84 -21.29
N GLU A 146 -8.54 26.19 -21.35
CA GLU A 146 -8.09 27.57 -21.10
C GLU A 146 -8.09 28.45 -22.37
N ARG A 147 -8.21 27.86 -23.57
CA ARG A 147 -8.04 28.63 -24.82
C ARG A 147 -8.67 28.00 -26.06
N ASN A 148 -9.05 28.85 -27.03
CA ASN A 148 -9.69 28.45 -28.30
C ASN A 148 -10.86 27.47 -28.03
N THR A 149 -11.13 26.55 -28.94
CA THR A 149 -12.25 25.62 -28.89
C THR A 149 -11.75 24.20 -28.78
N VAL A 150 -12.31 23.45 -27.82
CA VAL A 150 -12.08 22.01 -27.68
C VAL A 150 -13.34 21.26 -28.07
N THR A 151 -13.26 20.39 -29.07
CA THR A 151 -14.31 19.40 -29.34
C THR A 151 -14.10 18.18 -28.45
N ILE A 152 -15.04 17.91 -27.56
CA ILE A 152 -15.14 16.65 -26.82
C ILE A 152 -15.90 15.68 -27.72
N SER A 153 -15.17 14.83 -28.43
CA SER A 153 -15.77 13.85 -29.33
C SER A 153 -16.07 12.54 -28.60
N ILE A 154 -17.06 11.81 -29.10
CA ILE A 154 -17.37 10.44 -28.72
C ILE A 154 -17.22 9.56 -29.95
N ALA A 155 -16.65 8.37 -29.80
CA ALA A 155 -16.53 7.40 -30.88
C ALA A 155 -17.90 6.74 -31.20
N SER A 156 -18.00 5.41 -31.21
CA SER A 156 -19.27 4.70 -31.46
C SER A 156 -20.25 4.73 -30.28
N ASP A 157 -19.81 5.17 -29.11
CA ASP A 157 -20.61 5.28 -27.90
C ASP A 157 -21.54 6.51 -27.96
N THR A 158 -22.44 6.65 -26.98
CA THR A 158 -23.34 7.80 -26.85
C THR A 158 -22.86 8.76 -25.77
N LEU A 159 -22.70 10.03 -26.11
CA LEU A 159 -22.46 11.13 -25.16
C LEU A 159 -23.71 12.01 -25.08
N THR A 160 -24.39 12.01 -23.95
CA THR A 160 -25.64 12.76 -23.71
C THR A 160 -25.36 14.02 -22.90
N LEU A 161 -25.76 15.19 -23.40
CA LEU A 161 -25.67 16.45 -22.67
C LEU A 161 -26.76 16.53 -21.59
N SER A 162 -26.40 16.90 -20.37
CA SER A 162 -27.34 17.19 -19.29
C SER A 162 -27.46 18.71 -19.07
N PRO A 163 -28.68 19.25 -18.82
CA PRO A 163 -29.97 18.57 -18.79
C PRO A 163 -30.65 18.43 -20.18
N GLY A 164 -30.06 18.99 -21.24
CA GLY A 164 -30.73 19.14 -22.56
C GLY A 164 -31.01 17.85 -23.34
N GLY A 165 -30.42 16.72 -22.97
CA GLY A 165 -30.71 15.39 -23.52
C GLY A 165 -30.19 15.12 -24.94
N SER A 166 -29.69 16.13 -25.66
CA SER A 166 -29.09 15.94 -26.99
C SER A 166 -27.91 14.97 -26.93
N THR A 167 -27.56 14.35 -28.05
CA THR A 167 -26.45 13.39 -28.16
C THR A 167 -25.42 13.81 -29.18
N GLY A 168 -24.20 13.28 -29.05
CA GLY A 168 -23.09 13.50 -29.98
C GLY A 168 -21.94 14.30 -29.37
N ASN A 169 -21.03 14.74 -30.23
CA ASN A 169 -19.86 15.54 -29.86
C ASN A 169 -20.29 16.84 -29.19
N ARG A 170 -19.46 17.35 -28.27
CA ARG A 170 -19.65 18.64 -27.61
C ARG A 170 -18.55 19.61 -27.94
N THR A 171 -18.90 20.88 -27.94
CA THR A 171 -17.95 21.97 -28.06
C THR A 171 -17.76 22.61 -26.70
N LEU A 172 -16.53 22.67 -26.22
CA LEU A 172 -16.13 23.37 -25.01
C LEU A 172 -15.41 24.67 -25.40
N ALA A 173 -16.03 25.80 -25.10
CA ALA A 173 -15.49 27.13 -25.34
C ALA A 173 -14.24 27.40 -24.49
N ALA A 174 -13.48 28.45 -24.84
CA ALA A 174 -12.36 28.93 -24.03
C ALA A 174 -12.83 29.30 -22.62
N ASN A 175 -12.03 28.96 -21.61
CA ASN A 175 -12.35 29.04 -20.18
C ASN A 175 -13.52 28.14 -19.74
N GLY A 176 -13.95 27.20 -20.59
CA GLY A 176 -14.98 26.22 -20.26
C GLY A 176 -14.45 25.05 -19.45
N MET A 177 -15.33 24.44 -18.66
CA MET A 177 -15.07 23.17 -17.98
C MET A 177 -16.29 22.25 -18.03
N ALA A 178 -16.07 20.95 -18.23
CA ALA A 178 -17.12 19.95 -18.26
C ALA A 178 -16.67 18.62 -17.63
N MET A 179 -17.62 17.88 -17.06
CA MET A 179 -17.38 16.52 -16.55
C MET A 179 -18.22 15.54 -17.35
N ALA A 180 -17.59 14.48 -17.84
CA ALA A 180 -18.27 13.30 -18.39
C ALA A 180 -18.28 12.17 -17.36
N LEU A 181 -19.44 11.53 -17.17
CA LEU A 181 -19.69 10.39 -16.29
C LEU A 181 -20.16 9.18 -17.11
N LYS A 182 -19.46 8.05 -17.02
CA LYS A 182 -19.88 6.77 -17.60
C LYS A 182 -21.05 6.20 -16.81
N ILE A 183 -22.21 6.04 -17.44
CA ILE A 183 -23.44 5.56 -16.77
C ILE A 183 -23.89 4.17 -17.22
N THR A 184 -23.50 3.75 -18.43
CA THR A 184 -23.67 2.37 -18.92
C THR A 184 -22.47 2.00 -19.78
N ALA A 185 -22.37 0.74 -20.22
CA ALA A 185 -21.28 0.26 -21.07
C ALA A 185 -21.05 1.13 -22.32
N THR A 186 -22.09 1.73 -22.92
CA THR A 186 -21.95 2.55 -24.15
C THR A 186 -22.49 3.97 -24.00
N LYS A 187 -22.81 4.42 -22.78
CA LYS A 187 -23.37 5.77 -22.54
C LYS A 187 -22.58 6.56 -21.50
N TRP A 188 -22.30 7.81 -21.87
CA TRP A 188 -21.74 8.85 -21.02
C TRP A 188 -22.75 9.99 -20.87
N MET A 189 -22.83 10.58 -19.69
CA MET A 189 -23.48 11.87 -19.47
C MET A 189 -22.43 12.96 -19.31
N ILE A 190 -22.67 14.14 -19.88
CA ILE A 190 -21.76 15.28 -19.73
C ILE A 190 -22.52 16.56 -19.38
N SER A 191 -21.91 17.38 -18.54
CA SER A 191 -22.41 18.72 -18.19
C SER A 191 -21.25 19.64 -17.85
N GLY A 192 -21.42 20.94 -18.05
CA GLY A 192 -20.38 21.92 -17.79
C GLY A 192 -20.75 23.33 -18.22
N TYR A 193 -19.91 24.29 -17.84
CA TYR A 193 -20.01 25.68 -18.29
C TYR A 193 -19.17 25.88 -19.55
N GLY A 194 -19.71 26.64 -20.51
CA GLY A 194 -19.09 26.82 -21.83
C GLY A 194 -19.22 25.61 -22.75
N LEU A 195 -20.09 24.65 -22.43
CA LEU A 195 -20.34 23.44 -23.20
C LEU A 195 -21.60 23.59 -24.06
N SER A 196 -21.53 23.22 -25.34
CA SER A 196 -22.67 23.12 -26.27
C SER A 196 -22.69 21.80 -27.04
#